data_AF-A0A1D7QUE7-F1
#
_entry.id   AF-A0A1D7QUE7-F1
#
_cell.length_a   1.000
_cell.length_b   1.000
_cell.length_c   1.000
_cell.angle_alpha   90.00
_cell.angle_beta   90.00
_cell.angle_gamma   90.00
#
_symmetry.space_group_name_H-M   'P 1'
#
loop_
_entity.id
_entity.type
_entity.pdbx_description
1 polymer ?
#
loop_
_entity_poly.entity_id
_entity_poly.type
_entity_poly.pdbx_seq_one_letter_code
_entity_poly.pdbx_strand_id
1 'polypeptide(L)' 'MTYYELLQALKPYHSFIYTGDKLRDLDLIEEDVKELRRLGLIEQAFFRDAMLVISKERHQLLSKREG' A
#
# COMPACT_ATOMS: atom_id res chain seq x y z
N MET A 1 -2.12 1.38 11.72
CA MET A 1 -2.79 0.84 10.51
C MET A 1 -2.19 -0.51 10.16
N THR A 2 -3.02 -1.48 9.78
CA THR A 2 -2.63 -2.79 9.23
C THR A 2 -2.76 -2.81 7.70
N TYR A 3 -2.22 -3.82 7.02
CA TYR A 3 -2.40 -3.98 5.57
C TYR A 3 -3.88 -4.08 5.18
N TYR A 4 -4.68 -4.83 5.96
CA TYR A 4 -6.12 -4.92 5.71
C TYR A 4 -6.83 -3.58 5.85
N GLU A 5 -6.50 -2.81 6.90
CA GLU A 5 -7.06 -1.47 7.11
C GLU A 5 -6.66 -0.51 5.97
N LEU A 6 -5.42 -0.59 5.48
CA LEU A 6 -4.96 0.17 4.31
C LEU A 6 -5.82 -0.16 3.08
N LEU A 7 -6.04 -1.44 2.80
CA LEU A 7 -6.90 -1.86 1.69
C LEU A 7 -8.33 -1.36 1.83
N GLN A 8 -8.93 -1.41 3.03
CA GLN A 8 -10.27 -0.87 3.25
C GLN A 8 -10.32 0.64 3.02
N ALA A 9 -9.29 1.37 3.46
CA ALA A 9 -9.21 2.82 3.27
C ALA A 9 -9.04 3.21 1.79
N LEU A 10 -8.43 2.35 0.97
CA LEU A 10 -8.23 2.58 -0.45
C LEU A 10 -9.43 2.17 -1.33
N LYS A 11 -10.36 1.35 -0.82
CA LYS A 11 -11.56 0.90 -1.56
C LYS A 11 -12.35 2.03 -2.23
N PRO A 12 -12.64 3.18 -1.59
CA PRO A 12 -13.43 4.25 -2.21
C PRO A 12 -12.79 4.84 -3.47
N TYR A 13 -11.47 4.75 -3.59
CA TYR A 13 -10.71 5.30 -4.72
C TYR A 13 -10.66 4.34 -5.92
N HIS A 14 -11.19 3.11 -5.80
CA HIS A 14 -11.22 2.09 -6.86
C HIS A 14 -9.86 1.85 -7.56
N SER A 15 -8.76 2.16 -6.87
CA SER A 15 -7.44 2.31 -7.50
C SER A 15 -6.70 0.97 -7.68
N PHE A 16 -7.18 -0.10 -7.05
CA PHE A 16 -6.36 -1.28 -6.85
C PHE A 16 -6.67 -2.46 -7.77
N ILE A 17 -5.68 -2.86 -8.59
CA ILE A 17 -5.70 -4.05 -9.45
C ILE A 17 -4.89 -5.15 -8.76
N TYR A 18 -5.54 -6.27 -8.41
CA TYR A 18 -4.85 -7.46 -7.92
C TYR A 18 -4.24 -8.25 -9.09
N THR A 19 -2.91 -8.26 -9.16
CA THR A 19 -2.14 -8.96 -10.21
C THR A 19 -1.88 -10.43 -9.89
N GLY A 20 -2.14 -10.85 -8.64
CA GLY A 20 -1.82 -12.19 -8.15
C GLY A 20 -0.37 -12.35 -7.67
N ASP A 21 0.50 -11.37 -7.93
CA ASP A 21 1.82 -11.26 -7.28
C ASP A 21 1.75 -10.18 -6.19
N LYS A 22 1.80 -10.63 -4.94
CA LYS A 22 1.67 -9.73 -3.78
C LYS A 22 2.75 -8.64 -3.73
N LEU A 23 3.93 -8.83 -4.31
CA LEU A 23 4.95 -7.75 -4.37
C LEU A 23 4.59 -6.69 -5.40
N ARG A 24 4.14 -7.10 -6.59
CA ARG A 24 3.67 -6.16 -7.63
C ARG A 24 2.43 -5.41 -7.18
N ASP A 25 1.56 -6.12 -6.47
CA ASP A 25 0.40 -5.54 -5.81
C ASP A 25 0.84 -4.43 -4.84
N LEU A 26 1.86 -4.66 -4.00
CA LEU A 26 2.38 -3.61 -3.12
C LEU A 26 2.97 -2.41 -3.86
N ASP A 27 3.60 -2.62 -5.02
CA ASP A 27 4.11 -1.53 -5.86
C ASP A 27 2.97 -0.64 -6.36
N LEU A 28 1.88 -1.25 -6.84
CA LEU A 28 0.69 -0.53 -7.30
C LEU A 28 0.01 0.24 -6.15
N ILE A 29 -0.13 -0.37 -4.96
CA ILE A 29 -0.67 0.33 -3.77
C ILE A 29 0.18 1.56 -3.44
N GLU A 30 1.50 1.42 -3.51
CA GLU A 30 2.43 2.48 -3.19
C GLU A 30 2.30 3.67 -4.15
N GLU A 31 2.17 3.40 -5.45
CA GLU A 31 1.93 4.41 -6.48
C GLU A 31 0.60 5.14 -6.23
N ASP A 32 -0.49 4.40 -5.97
CA ASP A 32 -1.80 4.96 -5.66
C ASP A 32 -1.75 5.89 -4.44
N VAL A 33 -1.13 5.44 -3.34
CA VAL A 33 -1.01 6.23 -2.11
C VAL A 33 -0.20 7.50 -2.33
N LYS A 34 0.88 7.43 -3.12
CA LYS A 34 1.68 8.61 -3.51
C LYS A 34 0.86 9.59 -4.35
N GLU A 35 0.06 9.08 -5.28
CA GLU A 35 -0.79 9.89 -6.15
C GLU A 35 -1.91 10.58 -5.36
N LEU A 36 -2.60 9.84 -4.48
CA LEU A 36 -3.62 10.41 -3.58
C LEU A 36 -3.03 11.52 -2.69
N ARG A 37 -1.79 11.36 -2.20
CA ARG A 37 -1.12 12.40 -1.42
C ARG A 37 -0.80 13.62 -2.29
N ARG A 38 -0.32 13.40 -3.51
CA ARG A 38 0.00 14.46 -4.49
C ARG A 38 -1.23 15.28 -4.87
N LEU A 39 -2.38 14.62 -5.03
CA LEU A 39 -3.67 15.26 -5.33
C LEU A 39 -4.32 15.92 -4.10
N GLY A 40 -3.75 15.76 -2.91
CA GLY A 40 -4.31 16.29 -1.67
C GLY A 40 -5.55 15.56 -1.16
N LEU A 41 -5.82 14.35 -1.69
CA LEU A 41 -6.98 13.54 -1.32
C LEU A 41 -6.80 12.80 0.01
N ILE A 42 -5.55 12.67 0.47
CA ILE A 42 -5.22 12.10 1.79
C ILE A 42 -4.27 13.03 2.56
N GLU A 43 -4.39 12.98 3.88
CA GLU A 43 -3.54 13.73 4.79
C GLU A 43 -2.13 13.13 4.92
N GLN A 44 -1.18 13.98 5.34
CA GLN A 44 0.20 13.56 5.54
C GLN A 44 0.35 12.44 6.59
N ALA A 45 -0.50 12.43 7.62
CA ALA A 45 -0.48 11.39 8.66
C ALA A 45 -0.86 10.02 8.07
N PHE A 46 -1.97 9.96 7.33
CA PHE A 46 -2.39 8.74 6.64
C PHE A 46 -1.33 8.25 5.65
N PHE A 47 -0.74 9.15 4.86
CA PHE A 47 0.33 8.79 3.93
C PHE A 47 1.53 8.14 4.62
N ARG A 48 2.01 8.72 5.74
CA ARG A 48 3.13 8.12 6.49
C ARG A 48 2.81 6.72 7.00
N ASP A 49 1.61 6.55 7.56
CA ASP A 49 1.18 5.27 8.11
C ASP A 49 1.03 4.21 7.00
N ALA A 50 0.46 4.58 5.85
CA ALA A 50 0.33 3.72 4.68
C ALA A 50 1.70 3.26 4.16
N MET A 51 2.65 4.19 4.00
CA MET A 51 4.02 3.86 3.57
C MET A 51 4.74 2.91 4.52
N LEU A 52 4.55 3.07 5.84
CA LEU A 52 5.11 2.16 6.84
C LEU A 52 4.53 0.75 6.72
N VAL A 53 3.22 0.63 6.53
CA VAL A 53 2.53 -0.65 6.33
C VAL A 53 3.03 -1.36 5.07
N ILE A 54 3.12 -0.64 3.95
CA ILE A 54 3.62 -1.18 2.67
C ILE A 54 5.05 -1.68 2.83
N SER A 55 5.93 -0.87 3.45
CA SER A 55 7.32 -1.24 3.71
C SER A 55 7.43 -2.50 4.57
N LYS A 56 6.59 -2.63 5.60
CA LYS A 56 6.59 -3.80 6.49
C LYS A 56 6.15 -5.07 5.77
N GLU A 57 5.07 -5.01 5.00
CA GLU A 57 4.60 -6.16 4.20
C GLU A 57 5.63 -6.58 3.16
N ARG A 58 6.26 -5.62 2.48
CA ARG A 58 7.30 -5.87 1.50
C ARG A 58 8.48 -6.61 2.12
N HIS A 59 8.98 -6.13 3.26
CA HIS A 59 10.06 -6.80 3.99
C HIS A 59 9.67 -8.23 4.37
N GLN A 60 8.48 -8.45 4.92
CA GLN A 60 8.01 -9.78 5.29
C GLN A 60 7.92 -10.75 4.10
N LEU A 61 7.52 -10.26 2.93
CA LEU A 61 7.44 -11.10 1.73
C LEU A 61 8.81 -11.46 1.18
N LEU A 62 9.77 -10.52 1.20
CA LEU A 62 11.13 -10.78 0.78
C LEU A 62 11.84 -11.77 1.71
N SER A 63 11.74 -11.57 3.03
CA SER A 63 12.34 -12.51 4.00
C SER A 63 11.79 -13.93 3.89
N LYS A 64 10.53 -14.10 3.45
CA LYS A 64 9.92 -15.43 3.22
C LYS A 64 10.37 -16.09 1.92
N ARG A 65 10.83 -15.31 0.93
CA ARG A 65 11.33 -15.84 -0.35
C ARG A 65 12.78 -16.31 -0.26
N GLU A 66 13.53 -15.78 0.70
CA GLU A 66 14.95 -16.08 0.90
C GLU A 66 15.20 -17.26 1.87
N GLY A 67 14.16 -17.73 2.56
CA GLY A 67 14.21 -18.84 3.52
C GLY A 67 13.66 -20.16 3.02
#